data_AF-A0A6I6E2Q8-F1
#
_entry.id   AF-A0A6I6E2Q8-F1
#
_cell.length_a   1.000
_cell.length_b   1.000
_cell.length_c   1.000
_cell.angle_alpha   90.00
_cell.angle_beta   90.00
_cell.angle_gamma   90.00
#
_symmetry.space_group_name_H-M   'P 1'
#
loop_
_entity.id
_entity.type
_entity.pdbx_description
1 polymer ?
#
loop_
_entity_poly.entity_id
_entity_poly.type
_entity_poly.pdbx_seq_one_letter_code
_entity_poly.pdbx_strand_id
1 'polypeptide(L)'
;MASLSSLISTATNPEESSGGASMLFDEPVTLDRVEVVCFGTGTMSGTISLELTNGDNDEASQSFQCDQGRQILNVSPSRRADVAAMRFEASESTTESAWKVVMYGKQ
;
A
#
# COMPACT_ATOMS: atom_id res chain seq x y z
N MET A 1 -1.31 -19.32 -18.85
CA MET A 1 -0.66 -18.01 -19.03
C MET A 1 -0.18 -17.57 -17.66
N ALA A 2 1.14 -17.44 -17.45
CA ALA A 2 1.66 -16.90 -16.20
C ALA A 2 1.55 -15.38 -16.28
N SER A 3 0.62 -14.77 -15.53
CA SER A 3 0.57 -13.31 -15.39
C SER A 3 1.79 -12.91 -14.58
N LEU A 4 2.80 -12.32 -15.23
CA LEU A 4 3.99 -11.83 -14.55
C LEU A 4 3.61 -10.53 -13.83
N SER A 5 3.41 -10.60 -12.52
CA SER A 5 3.26 -9.40 -11.68
C SER A 5 4.57 -8.63 -11.69
N SER A 6 4.53 -7.39 -12.19
CA SER A 6 5.69 -6.50 -12.18
C SER A 6 5.61 -5.56 -10.98
N LEU A 7 6.77 -5.17 -10.45
CA LEU A 7 6.86 -4.04 -9.53
C LEU A 7 6.48 -2.78 -10.32
N ILE A 8 5.31 -2.20 -10.03
CA ILE A 8 4.90 -0.95 -10.68
C ILE A 8 5.41 0.23 -9.88
N SER A 9 5.39 0.13 -8.55
CA SER A 9 5.55 1.31 -7.71
C SER A 9 5.92 1.02 -6.27
N THR A 10 6.44 2.05 -5.62
CA THR A 10 6.91 2.01 -4.25
C THR A 10 6.64 3.36 -3.60
N ALA A 11 6.04 3.36 -2.42
CA ALA A 11 5.89 4.52 -1.56
C ALA A 11 6.62 4.28 -0.25
N THR A 12 7.40 5.25 0.22
CA THR A 12 8.16 5.16 1.47
C THR A 12 7.76 6.29 2.39
N ASN A 13 7.81 6.05 3.70
CA ASN A 13 7.67 7.12 4.67
C ASN A 13 8.86 8.12 4.49
N PRO A 14 8.64 9.40 4.17
CA PRO A 14 9.70 10.39 4.25
C PRO A 14 10.03 10.61 5.73
N GLU A 15 11.32 10.63 6.08
CA GLU A 15 11.83 10.60 7.46
C GLU A 15 11.28 11.70 8.41
N GLU A 16 10.45 12.64 7.95
CA GLU A 16 9.88 13.74 8.75
C GLU A 16 8.38 14.05 8.51
N SER A 17 7.60 13.17 7.86
CA SER A 17 6.15 13.44 7.70
C SER A 17 5.31 12.51 8.55
N SER A 18 4.60 13.08 9.52
CA SER A 18 3.51 12.40 10.20
C SER A 18 2.42 12.00 9.19
N GLY A 19 2.37 10.73 8.81
CA GLY A 19 1.08 10.06 8.68
C GLY A 19 0.77 9.27 7.41
N GLY A 20 1.51 9.40 6.30
CA GLY A 20 1.17 8.63 5.10
C GLY A 20 1.94 8.96 3.82
N ALA A 21 1.64 8.22 2.76
CA ALA A 21 2.14 8.44 1.40
C ALA A 21 1.01 8.32 0.38
N SER A 22 1.06 9.11 -0.68
CA SER A 22 0.10 9.06 -1.78
C SER A 22 0.81 8.93 -3.12
N MET A 23 0.11 8.31 -4.08
CA MET A 23 0.60 8.09 -5.44
C MET A 23 -0.54 8.26 -6.42
N LEU A 24 -0.26 8.95 -7.53
CA LEU A 24 -1.12 9.05 -8.69
C LEU A 24 -0.44 8.27 -9.82
N PHE A 25 -1.19 7.43 -10.54
CA PHE A 25 -0.67 6.69 -11.68
C PHE A 25 -0.94 7.47 -12.97
N ASP A 26 0.05 7.51 -13.87
CA ASP A 26 -0.09 8.16 -15.18
C ASP A 26 -1.16 7.46 -16.06
N GLU A 27 -1.27 6.13 -15.93
CA GLU A 27 -2.31 5.30 -16.53
C GLU A 27 -2.93 4.40 -15.45
N PRO A 28 -4.24 4.08 -15.55
CA PRO A 28 -4.91 3.22 -14.57
C PRO A 28 -4.22 1.85 -14.45
N VAL A 29 -4.04 1.37 -13.23
CA VAL A 29 -3.35 0.10 -12.98
C VAL A 29 -4.31 -0.99 -12.51
N THR A 30 -4.02 -2.23 -12.91
CA THR A 30 -4.55 -3.42 -12.24
C THR A 30 -3.53 -3.93 -11.23
N LEU A 31 -3.86 -3.83 -9.95
CA LEU A 31 -3.04 -4.32 -8.84
C LEU A 31 -3.16 -5.84 -8.69
N ASP A 32 -2.03 -6.52 -8.60
CA ASP A 32 -1.97 -7.93 -8.23
C ASP A 32 -1.89 -8.10 -6.71
N ARG A 33 -1.04 -7.31 -6.05
CA ARG A 33 -0.90 -7.28 -4.59
C ARG A 33 -0.26 -5.99 -4.10
N VAL A 34 -0.54 -5.68 -2.84
CA VAL A 34 0.10 -4.60 -2.09
C VAL A 34 0.82 -5.21 -0.90
N GLU A 35 2.07 -4.81 -0.69
CA GLU A 35 2.89 -5.25 0.43
C GLU A 35 3.30 -4.05 1.27
N VAL A 36 3.27 -4.22 2.59
CA VAL A 36 3.83 -3.27 3.55
C VAL A 36 5.07 -3.91 4.16
N VAL A 37 6.18 -3.21 4.11
CA VAL A 37 7.40 -3.54 4.83
C VAL A 37 7.45 -2.57 6.00
N CYS A 38 7.21 -3.06 7.21
CA CYS A 38 7.47 -2.31 8.43
C CYS A 38 8.86 -2.69 8.98
N PHE A 39 9.55 -1.74 9.60
CA PHE A 39 10.86 -1.92 10.21
C PHE A 39 10.79 -1.71 11.73
N GLY A 40 11.68 -2.37 12.46
CA GLY A 40 11.75 -2.32 13.93
C GLY A 40 11.03 -3.48 14.62
N THR A 41 10.86 -3.40 15.95
CA THR A 41 10.20 -4.45 16.76
C THR A 41 8.82 -4.02 17.27
N GLY A 42 8.30 -2.91 16.76
CA GLY A 42 7.01 -2.36 17.15
C GLY A 42 5.83 -2.94 16.35
N THR A 43 4.67 -2.33 16.56
CA THR A 43 3.47 -2.57 15.77
C THR A 43 3.04 -1.28 15.08
N MET A 44 2.32 -1.41 13.98
CA MET A 44 1.63 -0.29 13.34
C MET A 44 0.30 -0.77 12.78
N SER A 45 -0.64 0.15 12.64
CA SER A 45 -1.81 -0.03 11.79
C SER A 45 -1.58 0.73 10.48
N GLY A 46 -2.03 0.16 9.36
CA GLY A 46 -1.93 0.81 8.07
C GLY A 46 -3.25 0.71 7.33
N THR A 47 -3.70 1.83 6.77
CA THR A 47 -4.87 1.92 5.92
C THR A 47 -4.43 2.28 4.52
N ILE A 48 -4.85 1.51 3.51
CA ILE A 48 -4.76 1.93 2.11
C ILE A 48 -6.12 2.39 1.63
N SER A 49 -6.15 3.49 0.88
CA SER A 49 -7.29 3.93 0.10
C SER A 49 -6.92 3.89 -1.37
N LEU A 50 -7.77 3.32 -2.21
CA LEU A 50 -7.63 3.24 -3.66
C LEU A 50 -8.72 4.06 -4.32
N GLU A 51 -8.33 4.99 -5.19
CA GLU A 51 -9.25 5.74 -6.05
C GLU A 51 -9.30 5.06 -7.42
N LEU A 52 -10.51 4.71 -7.87
CA LEU A 52 -10.75 4.08 -9.16
C LEU A 52 -11.13 5.13 -10.20
N THR A 53 -10.88 4.84 -11.48
CA THR A 53 -11.20 5.76 -12.60
C THR A 53 -12.68 6.13 -12.72
N ASN A 54 -13.57 5.30 -12.19
CA ASN A 54 -15.01 5.56 -12.16
C ASN A 54 -15.44 6.51 -11.01
N GLY A 55 -14.49 6.96 -10.19
CA GLY A 55 -14.72 7.81 -9.02
C GLY A 55 -15.08 7.04 -7.74
N ASP A 56 -15.16 5.71 -7.78
CA ASP A 56 -15.33 4.90 -6.58
C ASP A 56 -14.03 4.86 -5.77
N ASN A 57 -14.18 4.72 -4.45
CA ASN A 57 -13.06 4.51 -3.54
C ASN A 57 -13.17 3.16 -2.84
N ASP A 58 -12.04 2.53 -2.57
CA ASP A 58 -11.94 1.35 -1.71
C ASP A 58 -10.94 1.60 -0.58
N GLU A 59 -11.15 0.94 0.54
CA GLU A 59 -10.25 1.04 1.69
C GLU A 59 -9.98 -0.34 2.28
N ALA A 60 -8.73 -0.60 2.66
CA ALA A 60 -8.34 -1.76 3.43
C ALA A 60 -7.39 -1.38 4.56
N SER A 61 -7.70 -1.83 5.77
CA SER A 61 -6.89 -1.59 6.96
C SER A 61 -6.36 -2.90 7.53
N GLN A 62 -5.13 -2.87 8.03
CA GLN A 62 -4.50 -4.03 8.66
C GLN A 62 -3.47 -3.58 9.70
N SER A 63 -3.35 -4.38 10.77
CA SER A 63 -2.26 -4.24 11.73
C SER A 63 -1.06 -5.07 11.31
N PHE A 64 0.14 -4.53 11.53
CA PHE A 64 1.42 -5.08 11.13
C PHE A 64 2.32 -5.27 12.33
N GLN A 65 3.01 -6.41 12.36
CA GLN A 65 4.09 -6.69 13.30
C GLN A 65 5.41 -6.38 12.59
N CYS A 66 6.17 -5.38 13.03
CA CYS A 66 7.33 -4.90 12.28
C CYS A 66 8.52 -5.88 12.29
N ASP A 67 8.53 -6.81 13.24
CA ASP A 67 9.50 -7.91 13.33
C ASP A 67 9.23 -9.04 12.31
N GLN A 68 8.04 -9.09 11.70
CA GLN A 68 7.69 -10.03 10.64
C GLN A 68 8.13 -9.54 9.25
N GLY A 69 8.64 -8.31 9.17
CA GLY A 69 9.09 -7.69 7.94
C GLY A 69 7.94 -7.48 6.94
N ARG A 70 8.07 -8.06 5.75
CA ARG A 70 7.16 -7.85 4.62
C ARG A 70 5.85 -8.60 4.80
N GLN A 71 4.74 -7.88 4.80
CA GLN A 71 3.40 -8.40 5.00
C GLN A 71 2.49 -7.96 3.85
N ILE A 72 1.58 -8.84 3.42
CA ILE A 72 0.61 -8.55 2.35
C ILE A 72 -0.57 -7.81 2.97
N LEU A 73 -0.94 -6.69 2.36
CA LEU A 73 -2.17 -5.97 2.66
C LEU A 73 -3.32 -6.55 1.83
N ASN A 74 -4.37 -7.02 2.50
CA ASN A 74 -5.51 -7.64 1.86
C ASN A 74 -6.49 -6.61 1.27
N VAL A 75 -6.20 -6.14 0.06
CA VAL A 75 -7.14 -5.34 -0.76
C VAL A 75 -8.18 -6.24 -1.42
N SER A 76 -9.45 -5.84 -1.50
CA SER A 76 -10.48 -6.66 -2.17
C SER A 76 -10.14 -6.93 -3.64
N PRO A 77 -10.15 -8.19 -4.13
CA PRO A 77 -9.88 -8.50 -5.53
C PRO A 77 -10.80 -7.78 -6.52
N SER A 78 -12.05 -7.52 -6.13
CA SER A 78 -13.05 -6.85 -6.97
C SER A 78 -12.71 -5.38 -7.26
N ARG A 79 -11.74 -4.78 -6.56
CA ARG A 79 -11.39 -3.35 -6.64
C ARG A 79 -9.91 -3.10 -6.85
N ARG A 80 -9.20 -4.11 -7.36
CA ARG A 80 -7.81 -3.98 -7.77
C ARG A 80 -7.66 -3.55 -9.23
N ALA A 81 -8.74 -3.44 -10.00
CA ALA A 81 -8.71 -2.99 -11.39
C ALA A 81 -8.98 -1.49 -11.50
N ASP A 82 -8.47 -0.87 -12.56
CA ASP A 82 -8.72 0.53 -12.91
C ASP A 82 -8.37 1.54 -11.80
N VAL A 83 -7.31 1.26 -11.04
CA VAL A 83 -6.83 2.12 -9.95
C VAL A 83 -6.09 3.32 -10.53
N ALA A 84 -6.60 4.53 -10.27
CA ALA A 84 -6.01 5.79 -10.71
C ALA A 84 -5.06 6.38 -9.65
N ALA A 85 -5.40 6.25 -8.37
CA ALA A 85 -4.57 6.74 -7.28
C ALA A 85 -4.59 5.81 -6.06
N MET A 86 -3.59 5.97 -5.21
CA MET A 86 -3.43 5.25 -3.95
C MET A 86 -3.00 6.21 -2.85
N ARG A 87 -3.54 6.03 -1.66
CA ARG A 87 -3.09 6.66 -0.42
C ARG A 87 -2.86 5.57 0.62
N PHE A 88 -1.75 5.64 1.34
CA PHE A 88 -1.49 4.79 2.51
C PHE A 88 -1.24 5.67 3.72
N GLU A 89 -1.89 5.34 4.82
CA GLU A 89 -1.76 6.05 6.09
C GLU A 89 -1.34 5.09 7.19
N ALA A 90 -0.29 5.46 7.91
CA ALA A 90 0.19 4.71 9.06
C ALA A 90 -0.35 5.34 10.34
N SER A 91 -0.95 4.52 11.19
CA SER A 91 -1.50 4.91 12.49
C SER A 91 -0.98 3.97 13.58
N GLU A 92 -1.18 4.37 14.84
CA GLU A 92 -0.82 3.56 16.02
C GLU A 92 0.65 3.07 16.00
N SER A 93 1.52 3.86 15.36
CA SER A 93 2.92 3.55 15.15
C SER A 93 3.72 3.86 16.42
N THR A 94 4.53 2.91 16.87
CA THR A 94 5.57 3.17 17.88
C THR A 94 6.64 4.12 17.32
N THR A 95 7.39 4.82 18.18
CA THR A 95 8.31 5.93 17.83
C THR A 95 9.38 5.61 16.77
N GLU A 96 9.56 4.34 16.40
CA GLU A 96 10.57 3.85 15.44
C GLU A 96 10.00 3.18 14.18
N SER A 97 8.69 3.21 13.94
CA SER A 97 8.11 2.43 12.82
C SER A 97 8.28 3.17 11.47
N ALA A 98 9.44 2.97 10.85
CA ALA A 98 9.63 3.22 9.43
C ALA A 98 8.86 2.18 8.62
N TRP A 99 8.32 2.59 7.47
CA TRP A 99 7.58 1.69 6.60
C TRP A 99 7.73 2.02 5.12
N LYS A 100 7.45 1.02 4.29
CA LYS A 100 7.46 1.08 2.83
C LYS A 100 6.28 0.28 2.28
N VAL A 101 5.51 0.89 1.39
CA VAL A 101 4.48 0.21 0.60
C VAL A 101 5.06 -0.15 -0.77
N VAL A 102 4.85 -1.39 -1.20
CA VAL A 102 5.27 -1.90 -2.50
C VAL A 102 4.05 -2.42 -3.24
N MET A 103 3.85 -1.92 -4.46
CA MET A 103 2.71 -2.28 -5.28
C MET A 103 3.16 -3.07 -6.52
N TYR A 104 2.47 -4.18 -6.76
CA TYR A 104 2.68 -5.04 -7.91
C TYR A 104 1.43 -5.08 -8.75
N GLY A 105 1.61 -5.17 -10.06
CA GLY A 105 0.51 -5.27 -10.99
C GLY A 105 0.97 -4.99 -12.40
N LYS A 106 0.03 -4.50 -13.21
CA LYS A 106 0.24 -4.08 -14.60
C LYS A 106 -0.55 -2.80 -14.91
N GLN A 107 0.02 -2.00 -15.80
CA GLN A 107 -0.70 -0.98 -16.57
C GLN A 107 -1.38 -1.67 -17.76
#